data_AF-A0A7C1CWX2-F1
#
_entry.id   AF-A0A7C1CWX2-F1
#
_cell.length_a   1.000
_cell.length_b   1.000
_cell.length_c   1.000
_cell.angle_alpha   90.00
_cell.angle_beta   90.00
_cell.angle_gamma   90.00
#
_symmetry.space_group_name_H-M   'P 1'
#
loop_
_entity.id
_entity.type
_entity.pdbx_description
1 polymer ?
#
loop_
_entity_poly.entity_id
_entity_poly.type
_entity_poly.pdbx_seq_one_letter_code
_entity_poly.pdbx_strand_id
1 'polypeptide(L)'
;MEKEVLTNLSEEPFVEWDLTKLYSSSDDPALIDHLRYVILEKEELIKEYKRRIADESIEASELKLVFERIEDVLSKFAKPSMFAYLSHSVTPAVPAIQKLIRKIDELESQLESDLLFLKLELSKVSENFFSRLSDSPELANYSHYLELVRTNRVHMLSEP
;
A
#
# COMPACT_ATOMS: atom_id res chain seq x y z
N MET A 1 29.02 26.58 -40.38
CA MET A 1 29.75 25.32 -40.15
C MET A 1 29.66 24.92 -38.68
N GLU A 2 28.46 24.96 -38.07
CA GLU A 2 28.19 24.52 -36.68
C GLU A 2 26.77 23.95 -36.52
N LYS A 3 25.94 23.99 -37.58
CA LYS A 3 24.55 23.49 -37.58
C LYS A 3 24.37 22.09 -38.17
N GLU A 4 25.42 21.46 -38.66
CA GLU A 4 25.38 20.11 -39.28
C GLU A 4 25.94 18.99 -38.39
N VAL A 5 26.48 19.31 -37.21
CA VAL A 5 27.15 18.31 -36.36
C VAL A 5 26.24 17.75 -35.25
N LEU A 6 25.08 18.37 -34.99
CA LEU A 6 24.16 17.91 -33.94
C LEU A 6 23.08 16.93 -34.42
N THR A 7 23.02 16.61 -35.72
CA THR A 7 21.94 15.79 -36.29
C THR A 7 22.20 14.27 -36.18
N ASN A 8 23.38 13.85 -35.71
CA ASN A 8 23.79 12.43 -35.75
C ASN A 8 24.20 11.83 -34.39
N LEU A 9 23.72 12.35 -33.26
CA LEU A 9 23.94 11.74 -31.94
C LEU A 9 22.63 11.21 -31.36
N SER A 10 22.31 9.97 -31.76
CA SER A 10 21.45 8.95 -31.12
C SER A 10 20.43 8.31 -32.06
N GLU A 11 20.91 7.54 -33.05
CA GLU A 11 20.13 6.45 -33.66
C GLU A 11 20.12 5.18 -32.77
N GLU A 12 20.16 5.35 -31.44
CA GLU A 12 19.83 4.25 -30.54
C GLU A 12 18.30 4.27 -30.34
N PRO A 13 17.60 3.14 -30.51
CA PRO A 13 16.16 3.11 -30.30
C PRO A 13 15.89 3.60 -28.87
N PHE A 14 15.10 4.67 -28.77
CA PHE A 14 14.68 5.20 -27.48
C PHE A 14 13.82 4.12 -26.80
N VAL A 15 14.41 3.44 -25.81
CA VAL A 15 13.75 2.38 -25.05
C VAL A 15 12.86 3.04 -24.01
N GLU A 16 11.58 3.16 -24.32
CA GLU A 16 10.55 3.55 -23.36
C GLU A 16 9.87 2.33 -22.75
N TRP A 17 9.44 2.48 -21.49
CA TRP A 17 8.61 1.49 -20.83
C TRP A 17 7.19 1.55 -21.42
N ASP A 18 6.69 0.43 -21.91
CA ASP A 18 5.30 0.33 -22.37
C ASP A 18 4.33 0.26 -21.18
N LEU A 19 3.97 1.43 -20.65
CA LEU A 19 3.07 1.56 -19.49
C LEU A 19 1.61 1.18 -19.82
N THR A 20 1.26 1.02 -21.11
CA THR A 20 -0.07 0.54 -21.51
C THR A 20 -0.35 -0.88 -21.04
N LYS A 21 0.70 -1.63 -20.68
CA LYS A 21 0.60 -2.94 -20.04
C LYS A 21 0.07 -2.87 -18.60
N LEU A 22 0.14 -1.71 -17.95
CA LEU A 22 -0.48 -1.47 -16.65
C LEU A 22 -1.86 -0.82 -16.82
N TYR A 23 -1.91 0.34 -17.48
CA TYR A 23 -3.14 1.08 -17.77
C TYR A 23 -3.01 1.88 -19.06
N SER A 24 -4.11 2.05 -19.79
CA SER A 24 -4.14 2.78 -21.05
C SER A 24 -3.92 4.29 -20.88
N SER A 25 -4.29 4.86 -19.73
CA SER A 25 -4.14 6.28 -19.40
C SER A 25 -4.37 6.55 -17.91
N SER A 26 -4.22 7.81 -17.48
CA SER A 26 -4.56 8.25 -16.12
C SER A 26 -6.06 8.17 -15.78
N ASP A 27 -6.93 8.07 -16.79
CA ASP A 27 -8.39 7.95 -16.65
C ASP A 27 -8.88 6.54 -17.01
N ASP A 28 -7.97 5.55 -17.06
CA ASP A 28 -8.31 4.16 -17.32
C ASP A 28 -9.34 3.66 -16.29
N PRO A 29 -10.49 3.08 -16.72
CA PRO A 29 -11.51 2.60 -15.80
C PRO A 29 -10.98 1.60 -14.77
N ALA A 30 -10.05 0.71 -15.16
CA ALA A 30 -9.48 -0.27 -14.24
C ALA A 30 -8.61 0.39 -13.15
N LEU A 31 -7.91 1.47 -13.49
CA LEU A 31 -7.15 2.27 -12.52
C LEU A 31 -8.11 2.89 -11.52
N ILE A 32 -9.17 3.54 -12.02
CA ILE A 32 -10.17 4.21 -11.19
C ILE A 32 -10.86 3.21 -10.26
N ASP A 33 -11.23 2.04 -10.77
CA ASP A 33 -11.89 1.00 -9.99
C ASP A 33 -10.97 0.40 -8.92
N HIS A 34 -9.68 0.21 -9.22
CA HIS A 34 -8.70 -0.19 -8.19
C HIS A 34 -8.57 0.86 -7.08
N LEU A 35 -8.48 2.14 -7.42
CA LEU A 35 -8.42 3.20 -6.41
C LEU A 35 -9.70 3.28 -5.56
N ARG A 36 -10.87 3.09 -6.18
CA ARG A 36 -12.16 3.03 -5.47
C ARG A 36 -12.23 1.83 -4.52
N TYR A 37 -11.78 0.67 -4.98
CA TYR A 37 -11.70 -0.53 -4.14
C TYR A 37 -10.84 -0.28 -2.90
N VAL A 38 -9.63 0.25 -3.10
CA VAL A 38 -8.69 0.58 -2.00
C VAL A 38 -9.32 1.51 -0.97
N ILE A 39 -10.03 2.56 -1.41
CA ILE A 39 -10.69 3.52 -0.51
C ILE A 39 -11.82 2.87 0.29
N LEU A 40 -12.69 2.10 -0.36
CA LEU A 40 -13.82 1.47 0.33
C LEU A 40 -13.37 0.37 1.28
N GLU A 41 -12.43 -0.46 0.83
CA GLU A 41 -11.96 -1.60 1.59
C GLU A 41 -11.17 -1.18 2.84
N LYS A 42 -10.32 -0.14 2.74
CA LYS A 42 -9.62 0.40 3.92
C LYS A 42 -10.61 0.95 4.95
N GLU A 43 -11.66 1.64 4.51
CA GLU A 43 -12.66 2.25 5.40
C GLU A 43 -13.45 1.17 6.16
N GLU A 44 -13.88 0.11 5.46
CA GLU A 44 -14.58 -1.01 6.09
C GLU A 44 -13.65 -1.81 7.02
N LEU A 45 -12.38 -2.03 6.65
CA LEU A 45 -11.39 -2.67 7.54
C LEU A 45 -11.23 -1.92 8.87
N ILE A 46 -11.06 -0.60 8.81
CA ILE A 46 -10.90 0.24 10.00
C ILE A 46 -12.17 0.17 10.85
N LYS A 47 -13.34 0.34 10.22
CA LYS A 47 -14.63 0.33 10.91
C LYS A 47 -14.93 -1.01 11.58
N GLU A 48 -14.54 -2.11 10.95
CA GLU A 48 -14.84 -3.46 11.44
C GLU A 48 -13.87 -3.94 12.51
N TYR A 49 -12.57 -3.62 12.39
CA TYR A 49 -11.53 -4.24 13.23
C TYR A 49 -10.77 -3.29 14.15
N LYS A 50 -10.77 -1.97 13.90
CA LYS A 50 -10.13 -1.02 14.82
C LYS A 50 -10.77 -1.15 16.20
N ARG A 51 -9.95 -1.11 17.24
CA ARG A 51 -10.26 -1.36 18.65
C ARG A 51 -10.54 -2.81 19.02
N ARG A 52 -11.04 -3.67 18.12
CA ARG A 52 -11.30 -5.08 18.46
C ARG A 52 -10.02 -5.84 18.85
N ILE A 53 -8.90 -5.49 18.22
CA ILE A 53 -7.58 -6.04 18.54
C ILE A 53 -7.13 -5.51 19.90
N ALA A 54 -7.23 -4.19 20.13
CA ALA A 54 -6.89 -3.57 21.41
C ALA A 54 -7.74 -4.11 22.59
N ASP A 55 -9.02 -4.39 22.34
CA ASP A 55 -9.96 -4.95 23.29
C ASP A 55 -9.81 -6.47 23.45
N GLU A 56 -8.83 -7.09 22.77
CA GLU A 56 -8.52 -8.53 22.82
C GLU A 56 -9.73 -9.43 22.48
N SER A 57 -10.59 -8.94 21.58
CA SER A 57 -11.88 -9.55 21.21
C SER A 57 -11.90 -10.21 19.83
N ILE A 58 -10.74 -10.26 19.16
CA ILE A 58 -10.56 -10.86 17.84
C ILE A 58 -10.01 -12.28 17.97
N GLU A 59 -10.55 -13.21 17.18
CA GLU A 59 -10.00 -14.57 17.08
C GLU A 59 -8.87 -14.64 16.04
N ALA A 60 -8.01 -15.67 16.12
CA ALA A 60 -6.88 -15.81 15.19
C ALA A 60 -7.31 -15.94 13.72
N SER A 61 -8.43 -16.61 13.47
CA SER A 61 -9.03 -16.72 12.13
C SER A 61 -9.53 -15.38 11.59
N GLU A 62 -10.07 -14.51 12.44
CA GLU A 62 -10.47 -13.16 12.06
C GLU A 62 -9.26 -12.27 11.80
N LEU A 63 -8.21 -12.36 12.65
CA LEU A 63 -6.96 -11.62 12.42
C LEU A 63 -6.28 -12.03 11.11
N LYS A 64 -6.35 -13.33 10.74
CA LYS A 64 -5.90 -13.81 9.43
C LYS A 64 -6.63 -13.12 8.29
N LEU A 65 -7.97 -13.01 8.38
CA LEU A 65 -8.77 -12.30 7.39
C LEU A 65 -8.39 -10.81 7.30
N VAL A 66 -8.10 -10.17 8.44
CA VAL A 66 -7.59 -8.78 8.45
C VAL A 66 -6.29 -8.67 7.66
N PHE A 67 -5.33 -9.57 7.89
CA PHE A 67 -4.07 -9.55 7.13
C PHE A 67 -4.28 -9.77 5.64
N GLU A 68 -5.07 -10.78 5.25
CA GLU A 68 -5.36 -11.07 3.84
C GLU A 68 -6.03 -9.89 3.13
N ARG A 69 -6.96 -9.22 3.79
CA ARG A 69 -7.64 -8.03 3.25
C ARG A 69 -6.68 -6.84 3.11
N ILE A 70 -5.81 -6.61 4.08
CA ILE A 70 -4.78 -5.56 4.00
C ILE A 70 -3.80 -5.86 2.85
N GLU A 71 -3.37 -7.11 2.70
CA GLU A 71 -2.53 -7.55 1.59
C GLU A 71 -3.19 -7.28 0.23
N ASP A 72 -4.49 -7.56 0.09
CA ASP A 72 -5.22 -7.26 -1.15
C ASP A 72 -5.31 -5.74 -1.39
N VAL A 73 -5.62 -4.94 -0.37
CA VAL A 73 -5.62 -3.46 -0.46
C VAL A 73 -4.27 -2.93 -0.96
N LEU A 74 -3.17 -3.36 -0.34
CA LEU A 74 -1.83 -2.91 -0.71
C LEU A 74 -1.45 -3.38 -2.12
N SER A 75 -1.78 -4.63 -2.47
CA SER A 75 -1.54 -5.19 -3.81
C SER A 75 -2.33 -4.44 -4.89
N LYS A 76 -3.59 -4.09 -4.62
CA LYS A 76 -4.46 -3.32 -5.52
C LYS A 76 -4.01 -1.88 -5.67
N PHE A 77 -3.47 -1.28 -4.62
CA PHE A 77 -2.89 0.07 -4.66
C PHE A 77 -1.54 0.13 -5.40
N ALA A 78 -0.73 -0.93 -5.30
CA ALA A 78 0.63 -0.96 -5.87
C ALA A 78 0.65 -0.70 -7.38
N LYS A 79 -0.30 -1.25 -8.14
CA LYS A 79 -0.35 -1.07 -9.60
C LYS A 79 -0.65 0.38 -10.04
N PRO A 80 -1.74 1.03 -9.57
CA PRO A 80 -1.97 2.45 -9.82
C PRO A 80 -0.80 3.34 -9.38
N SER A 81 -0.22 3.08 -8.20
CA SER A 81 0.92 3.84 -7.70
C SER A 81 2.12 3.73 -8.63
N MET A 82 2.52 2.50 -8.99
CA MET A 82 3.61 2.26 -9.92
C MET A 82 3.39 2.93 -11.28
N PHE A 83 2.18 2.83 -11.84
CA PHE A 83 1.85 3.51 -13.09
C PHE A 83 1.99 5.03 -12.99
N ALA A 84 1.51 5.64 -11.90
CA ALA A 84 1.59 7.07 -11.69
C ALA A 84 3.04 7.55 -11.58
N TYR A 85 3.86 6.90 -10.75
CA TYR A 85 5.27 7.25 -10.59
C TYR A 85 6.05 7.08 -11.89
N LEU A 86 5.88 5.95 -12.59
CA LEU A 86 6.56 5.72 -13.88
C LEU A 86 6.12 6.72 -14.95
N SER A 87 4.81 7.00 -15.06
CA SER A 87 4.29 7.98 -16.02
C SER A 87 4.83 9.39 -15.73
N HIS A 88 4.93 9.75 -14.44
CA HIS A 88 5.50 11.03 -14.02
C HIS A 88 7.00 11.11 -14.29
N SER A 89 7.76 10.03 -14.16
CA SER A 89 9.19 10.00 -14.49
C SER A 89 9.46 10.23 -15.98
N VAL A 90 8.56 9.80 -16.87
CA VAL A 90 8.71 9.97 -18.33
C VAL A 90 8.11 11.29 -18.81
N THR A 91 6.96 11.70 -18.26
CA THR A 91 6.19 12.87 -18.75
C THR A 91 5.73 13.82 -17.63
N PRO A 92 6.63 14.39 -16.82
CA PRO A 92 6.29 15.13 -15.61
C PRO A 92 5.50 16.43 -15.85
N ALA A 93 5.56 16.98 -17.07
CA ALA A 93 4.86 18.22 -17.44
C ALA A 93 3.39 18.02 -17.82
N VAL A 94 2.91 16.78 -17.96
CA VAL A 94 1.52 16.50 -18.38
C VAL A 94 0.56 16.74 -17.20
N PRO A 95 -0.41 17.67 -17.31
CA PRO A 95 -1.30 18.01 -16.19
C PRO A 95 -2.11 16.83 -15.64
N ALA A 96 -2.52 15.89 -16.50
CA ALA A 96 -3.23 14.69 -16.08
C ALA A 96 -2.37 13.76 -15.19
N ILE A 97 -1.08 13.63 -15.52
CA ILE A 97 -0.13 12.85 -14.72
C ILE A 97 0.20 13.55 -13.41
N GLN A 98 0.35 14.87 -13.41
CA GLN A 98 0.51 15.66 -12.17
C GLN A 98 -0.70 15.55 -11.24
N LYS A 99 -1.91 15.48 -11.78
CA LYS A 99 -3.12 15.26 -11.00
C LYS A 99 -3.14 13.83 -10.42
N LEU A 100 -2.77 12.84 -11.22
CA LEU A 100 -2.73 11.45 -10.79
C LEU A 100 -1.71 11.24 -9.66
N ILE A 101 -0.48 11.76 -9.79
CA ILE A 101 0.55 11.55 -8.77
C ILE A 101 0.16 12.15 -7.42
N ARG A 102 -0.43 13.36 -7.41
CA ARG A 102 -0.94 13.97 -6.17
C ARG A 102 -2.02 13.13 -5.51
N LYS A 103 -2.90 12.52 -6.30
CA LYS A 103 -3.95 11.62 -5.80
C LYS A 103 -3.36 10.34 -5.21
N ILE A 104 -2.31 9.79 -5.83
CA ILE A 104 -1.59 8.63 -5.32
C ILE A 104 -0.87 8.98 -4.02
N ASP A 105 -0.11 10.08 -3.98
CA ASP A 105 0.61 10.53 -2.77
C ASP A 105 -0.36 10.75 -1.59
N GLU A 106 -1.51 11.39 -1.85
CA GLU A 106 -2.54 11.61 -0.82
C GLU A 106 -3.12 10.28 -0.31
N LEU A 107 -3.46 9.36 -1.23
CA LEU A 107 -4.02 8.07 -0.84
C LEU A 107 -2.99 7.18 -0.13
N GLU A 108 -1.73 7.21 -0.54
CA GLU A 108 -0.63 6.49 0.11
C GLU A 108 -0.46 6.97 1.55
N SER A 109 -0.35 8.29 1.75
CA SER A 109 -0.23 8.88 3.09
C SER A 109 -1.43 8.52 3.98
N GLN A 110 -2.64 8.53 3.43
CA GLN A 110 -3.83 8.11 4.16
C GLN A 110 -3.76 6.61 4.50
N LEU A 111 -3.39 5.74 3.56
CA LEU A 111 -3.27 4.29 3.80
C LEU A 111 -2.25 3.99 4.90
N GLU A 112 -1.08 4.61 4.87
CA GLU A 112 -0.05 4.45 5.90
C GLU A 112 -0.55 4.84 7.29
N SER A 113 -1.21 6.00 7.38
CA SER A 113 -1.80 6.48 8.63
C SER A 113 -2.93 5.57 9.11
N ASP A 114 -3.83 5.20 8.20
CA ASP A 114 -5.04 4.43 8.48
C ASP A 114 -4.71 3.02 8.95
N LEU A 115 -3.73 2.36 8.33
CA LEU A 115 -3.34 0.97 8.64
C LEU A 115 -2.39 0.87 9.85
N LEU A 116 -1.90 2.00 10.39
CA LEU A 116 -1.00 2.00 11.55
C LEU A 116 -1.65 1.39 12.80
N PHE A 117 -2.98 1.48 12.92
CA PHE A 117 -3.72 0.94 14.07
C PHE A 117 -3.42 -0.54 14.29
N LEU A 118 -3.31 -1.34 13.23
CA LEU A 118 -3.06 -2.78 13.32
C LEU A 118 -1.79 -3.06 14.13
N LYS A 119 -0.70 -2.39 13.75
CA LYS A 119 0.60 -2.52 14.42
C LYS A 119 0.51 -2.03 15.87
N LEU A 120 -0.14 -0.89 16.10
CA LEU A 120 -0.25 -0.28 17.43
C LEU A 120 -1.09 -1.11 18.38
N GLU A 121 -2.24 -1.59 17.95
CA GLU A 121 -3.13 -2.41 18.76
C GLU A 121 -2.47 -3.75 19.09
N LEU A 122 -1.90 -4.46 18.10
CA LEU A 122 -1.16 -5.70 18.32
C LEU A 122 0.06 -5.52 19.25
N SER A 123 0.69 -4.35 19.28
CA SER A 123 1.79 -4.06 20.20
C SER A 123 1.34 -3.85 21.65
N LYS A 124 0.05 -3.51 21.86
CA LYS A 124 -0.51 -3.14 23.18
C LYS A 124 -1.25 -4.28 23.86
N VAL A 125 -1.66 -5.32 23.12
CA VAL A 125 -2.32 -6.49 23.69
C VAL A 125 -1.45 -7.23 24.71
N SER A 126 -2.11 -7.87 25.67
CA SER A 126 -1.52 -8.67 26.73
C SER A 126 -0.66 -9.81 26.20
N GLU A 127 0.32 -10.22 27.00
CA GLU A 127 1.22 -11.31 26.63
C GLU A 127 0.49 -12.64 26.43
N ASN A 128 -0.55 -12.88 27.25
CA ASN A 128 -1.37 -14.08 27.13
C ASN A 128 -2.13 -14.08 25.80
N PHE A 129 -2.81 -12.98 25.46
CA PHE A 129 -3.53 -12.88 24.19
C PHE A 129 -2.61 -13.02 22.99
N PHE A 130 -1.45 -12.35 23.01
CA PHE A 130 -0.48 -12.44 21.94
C PHE A 130 0.10 -13.84 21.76
N SER A 131 0.39 -14.55 22.85
CA SER A 131 0.85 -15.94 22.79
C SER A 131 -0.21 -16.82 22.13
N ARG A 132 -1.50 -16.65 22.49
CA ARG A 132 -2.59 -17.40 21.83
C ARG A 132 -2.67 -17.15 20.32
N LEU A 133 -2.48 -15.90 19.88
CA LEU A 133 -2.44 -15.58 18.45
C LEU A 133 -1.19 -16.16 17.77
N SER A 134 -0.04 -16.08 18.42
CA SER A 134 1.24 -16.53 17.84
C SER A 134 1.35 -18.05 17.73
N ASP A 135 0.72 -18.78 18.66
CA ASP A 135 0.69 -20.24 18.68
C ASP A 135 -0.40 -20.83 17.78
N SER A 136 -1.28 -19.99 17.21
CA SER A 136 -2.37 -20.43 16.35
C SER A 136 -1.84 -20.90 14.97
N PRO A 137 -2.21 -22.11 14.51
CA PRO A 137 -1.81 -22.61 13.19
C PRO A 137 -2.40 -21.77 12.05
N GLU A 138 -3.53 -21.10 12.25
CA GLU A 138 -4.14 -20.19 11.28
C GLU A 138 -3.23 -19.01 10.93
N LEU A 139 -2.41 -18.55 11.88
CA LEU A 139 -1.49 -17.43 11.72
C LEU A 139 -0.04 -17.84 11.44
N ALA A 140 0.21 -19.11 11.12
CA ALA A 140 1.57 -19.63 10.89
C ALA A 140 2.34 -18.82 9.84
N ASN A 141 1.69 -18.43 8.74
CA ASN A 141 2.28 -17.61 7.67
C ASN A 141 2.59 -16.16 8.10
N TYR A 142 1.99 -15.70 9.20
CA TYR A 142 2.14 -14.35 9.73
C TYR A 142 3.00 -14.31 11.02
N SER A 143 3.53 -15.45 11.46
CA SER A 143 4.35 -15.58 12.68
C SER A 143 5.52 -14.58 12.73
N HIS A 144 6.26 -14.46 11.63
CA HIS A 144 7.37 -13.51 11.53
C HIS A 144 6.93 -12.05 11.69
N TYR A 145 5.79 -11.68 11.11
CA TYR A 145 5.22 -10.35 11.27
C TYR A 145 4.81 -10.09 12.72
N LEU A 146 4.12 -11.03 13.35
CA LEU A 146 3.71 -10.91 14.75
C LEU A 146 4.93 -10.73 15.66
N GLU A 147 5.99 -11.52 15.47
CA GLU A 147 7.25 -11.38 16.19
C GLU A 147 7.85 -9.99 16.01
N LEU A 148 7.92 -9.49 14.76
CA LEU A 148 8.42 -8.15 14.47
C LEU A 148 7.62 -7.06 15.19
N VAL A 149 6.29 -7.18 15.26
CA VAL A 149 5.44 -6.24 16.01
C VAL A 149 5.78 -6.29 17.50
N ARG A 150 5.96 -7.49 18.07
CA ARG A 150 6.26 -7.70 19.49
C ARG A 150 7.64 -7.15 19.86
N THR A 151 8.67 -7.41 19.06
CA THR A 151 10.03 -6.89 19.29
C THR A 151 10.06 -5.36 19.21
N ASN A 152 9.33 -4.76 18.27
CA ASN A 152 9.33 -3.31 18.09
C ASN A 152 8.47 -2.55 19.11
N ARG A 153 7.68 -3.23 19.96
CA ARG A 153 6.84 -2.61 21.00
C ARG A 153 7.60 -1.60 21.86
N VAL A 154 8.85 -1.91 22.21
CA VAL A 154 9.69 -1.06 23.08
C VAL A 154 10.02 0.31 22.44
N HIS A 155 9.88 0.43 21.11
CA HIS A 155 10.21 1.61 20.33
C HIS A 155 8.99 2.30 19.72
N MET A 156 7.76 1.90 20.05
CA MET A 156 6.55 2.49 19.48
C MET A 156 6.07 3.71 20.27
N LEU A 157 5.90 4.84 19.57
CA LEU A 157 5.23 6.03 20.08
C LEU A 157 3.70 5.83 20.06
N SER A 158 2.99 6.51 20.95
CA SER A 158 1.53 6.60 20.93
C SER A 158 1.05 7.43 19.74
N GLU A 159 -0.10 7.10 19.15
CA GLU A 159 -0.84 8.02 18.26
C GLU A 159 -1.12 9.34 19.00
N PRO A 160 -0.97 10.51 18.34
CA PRO A 160 -1.39 11.81 18.87
C PRO A 160 -2.92 11.96 18.95
#